data_AF-A0A4U8S2C2-F1
#
_entry.id   AF-A0A4U8S2C2-F1
#
_cell.length_a   1.000
_cell.length_b   1.000
_cell.length_c   1.000
_cell.angle_alpha   90.00
_cell.angle_beta   90.00
_cell.angle_gamma   90.00
#
_symmetry.space_group_name_H-M   'P 1'
#
loop_
_entity.id
_entity.type
_entity.pdbx_description
1 polymer ?
#
loop_
_entity_poly.entity_id
_entity_poly.type
_entity_poly.pdbx_seq_one_letter_code
_entity_poly.pdbx_strand_id
1 'polypeptide(L)'
;MRTNVASKEAKEIKDMLEIERTLIKQSPVNAIGLFTPAGKAFAMSSKIQSLWKFREIIDTNKPWDHKPQIWDLYPTMGLSTPFYHRYIHNGKYYEISYNIWSNIHFGYIGKAIGFWEWLLKKGADWAKNGFFGDDPKDKAAIDIGYQLYDTYKENLLRFTAEQLLDIILKNKHNLNVKEVNND
;
A
#
# COMPACT_ATOMS: atom_id res chain seq x y z
N MET A 1 5.88 -8.97 15.08
CA MET A 1 6.12 -9.25 13.65
C MET A 1 6.51 -7.94 12.97
N ARG A 2 7.49 -7.92 12.05
CA ARG A 2 7.77 -6.70 11.26
C ARG A 2 6.67 -6.55 10.21
N THR A 3 6.10 -5.36 10.07
CA THR A 3 4.97 -5.09 9.17
C THR A 3 5.40 -4.12 8.06
N ASN A 4 6.44 -4.51 7.32
CA ASN A 4 7.05 -3.66 6.30
C ASN A 4 7.68 -4.51 5.19
N VAL A 5 8.28 -3.85 4.19
CA VAL A 5 8.93 -4.48 3.03
C VAL A 5 10.05 -5.47 3.38
N ALA A 6 10.58 -5.42 4.61
CA ALA A 6 11.61 -6.33 5.08
C ALA A 6 11.04 -7.55 5.85
N SER A 7 9.71 -7.66 5.99
CA SER A 7 9.07 -8.80 6.64
C SER A 7 9.26 -10.10 5.85
N LYS A 8 9.06 -11.23 6.52
CA LYS A 8 9.14 -12.55 5.88
C LYS A 8 8.06 -12.69 4.80
N GLU A 9 6.86 -12.24 5.10
CA GLU A 9 5.68 -12.29 4.24
C GLU A 9 5.87 -11.43 2.97
N ALA A 10 6.43 -10.23 3.14
CA ALA A 10 6.77 -9.35 2.01
C ALA A 10 7.79 -10.01 1.07
N LYS A 11 8.82 -10.67 1.63
CA LYS A 11 9.81 -11.41 0.84
C LYS A 11 9.19 -12.59 0.12
N GLU A 12 8.36 -13.38 0.80
CA GLU A 12 7.68 -14.53 0.19
C GLU A 12 6.76 -14.10 -0.98
N ILE A 13 5.99 -13.02 -0.82
CA ILE A 13 5.14 -12.48 -1.90
C ILE A 13 6.00 -11.99 -3.07
N LYS A 14 7.10 -11.27 -2.77
CA LYS A 14 8.05 -10.81 -3.78
C LYS A 14 8.67 -11.97 -4.54
N ASP A 15 9.10 -13.02 -3.85
CA ASP A 15 9.68 -14.22 -4.47
C ASP A 15 8.68 -14.88 -5.41
N MET A 16 7.40 -15.00 -5.00
CA MET A 16 6.31 -15.54 -5.83
C MET A 16 6.06 -14.72 -7.10
N LEU A 17 6.19 -13.39 -7.01
CA LEU A 17 6.07 -12.47 -8.15
C LEU A 17 7.33 -12.49 -9.03
N GLU A 18 8.49 -12.77 -8.45
CA GLU A 18 9.76 -12.86 -9.17
C GLU A 18 9.94 -14.17 -9.92
N ILE A 19 9.20 -15.25 -9.63
CA ILE A 19 9.30 -16.57 -10.31
C ILE A 19 9.47 -16.45 -11.84
N GLU A 20 8.67 -15.62 -12.51
CA GLU A 20 8.82 -15.36 -13.95
C GLU A 20 10.19 -14.73 -14.29
N ARG A 21 10.61 -13.71 -13.53
CA ARG A 21 11.90 -13.01 -13.72
C ARG A 21 13.08 -13.91 -13.40
N THR A 22 12.99 -14.75 -12.37
CA THR A 22 14.06 -15.65 -11.94
C THR A 22 14.28 -16.77 -12.95
N LEU A 23 13.19 -17.36 -13.47
CA LEU A 23 13.25 -18.37 -14.53
C LEU A 23 13.87 -17.80 -15.83
N ILE A 24 13.55 -16.55 -16.18
CA ILE A 24 14.16 -15.84 -17.32
C ILE A 24 15.65 -15.55 -17.07
N LYS A 25 16.03 -15.11 -15.86
CA LYS A 25 17.42 -14.78 -15.51
C LYS A 25 18.33 -16.01 -15.43
N GLN A 26 17.85 -17.15 -14.94
CA GLN A 26 18.66 -18.36 -14.78
C GLN A 26 18.99 -19.02 -16.13
N SER A 27 18.07 -18.98 -17.10
CA SER A 27 18.34 -19.39 -18.48
C SER A 27 17.24 -18.92 -19.42
N PRO A 28 17.56 -18.23 -20.53
CA PRO A 28 16.59 -17.93 -21.60
C PRO A 28 15.90 -19.19 -22.15
N VAL A 29 16.52 -20.36 -22.03
CA VAL A 29 15.96 -21.65 -22.45
C VAL A 29 14.89 -22.15 -21.48
N ASN A 30 15.05 -21.90 -20.16
CA ASN A 30 14.02 -22.22 -19.16
C ASN A 30 12.80 -21.29 -19.30
N ALA A 31 13.00 -20.07 -19.80
CA ALA A 31 11.91 -19.16 -20.15
C ALA A 31 11.04 -19.67 -21.32
N ILE A 32 11.55 -20.55 -22.19
CA ILE A 32 10.76 -21.17 -23.27
C ILE A 32 9.55 -21.91 -22.69
N GLY A 33 9.72 -22.55 -21.52
CA GLY A 33 8.64 -23.19 -20.77
C GLY A 33 7.52 -22.22 -20.37
N LEU A 34 7.84 -20.96 -20.07
CA LEU A 34 6.86 -19.92 -19.71
C LEU A 34 5.98 -19.48 -20.89
N PHE A 35 6.42 -19.67 -22.13
CA PHE A 35 5.62 -19.34 -23.31
C PHE A 35 4.63 -20.45 -23.69
N THR A 36 4.76 -21.64 -23.10
CA THR A 36 3.78 -22.73 -23.23
C THR A 36 2.50 -22.44 -22.43
N PRO A 37 1.35 -23.04 -22.78
CA PRO A 37 0.13 -22.92 -21.98
C PRO A 37 0.32 -23.34 -20.51
N ALA A 38 1.10 -24.39 -20.25
CA ALA A 38 1.38 -24.88 -18.91
C ALA A 38 2.25 -23.91 -18.09
N GLY A 39 3.30 -23.35 -18.70
CA GLY A 39 4.13 -22.34 -18.05
C GLY A 39 3.38 -21.03 -17.79
N LYS A 40 2.52 -20.60 -18.71
CA LYS A 40 1.59 -19.46 -18.49
C LYS A 40 0.63 -19.74 -17.35
N ALA A 41 0.07 -20.95 -17.27
CA ALA A 41 -0.83 -21.35 -16.19
C ALA A 41 -0.13 -21.39 -14.83
N PHE A 42 1.11 -21.89 -14.76
CA PHE A 42 1.93 -21.91 -13.55
C PHE A 42 2.31 -20.49 -13.07
N ALA A 43 2.69 -19.61 -14.00
CA ALA A 43 3.05 -18.24 -13.65
C ALA A 43 1.82 -17.43 -13.23
N MET A 44 0.67 -17.65 -13.88
CA MET A 44 -0.61 -17.10 -13.46
C MET A 44 -1.02 -17.63 -12.07
N SER A 45 -0.83 -18.92 -11.79
CA SER A 45 -1.17 -19.49 -10.49
C SER A 45 -0.30 -18.91 -9.38
N SER A 46 0.99 -18.67 -9.63
CA SER A 46 1.90 -18.01 -8.68
C SER A 46 1.49 -16.56 -8.40
N LYS A 47 1.10 -15.81 -9.44
CA LYS A 47 0.54 -14.45 -9.30
C LYS A 47 -0.75 -14.44 -8.49
N ILE A 48 -1.69 -15.35 -8.77
CA ILE A 48 -2.94 -15.47 -8.01
C ILE A 48 -2.63 -15.80 -6.54
N GLN A 49 -1.76 -16.77 -6.27
CA GLN A 49 -1.36 -17.11 -4.90
C GLN A 49 -0.70 -15.93 -4.18
N SER A 50 0.11 -15.12 -4.87
CA SER A 50 0.73 -13.93 -4.29
C SER A 50 -0.32 -12.89 -3.87
N LEU A 51 -1.38 -12.71 -4.67
CA LEU A 51 -2.51 -11.84 -4.34
C LEU A 51 -3.28 -12.33 -3.12
N TRP A 52 -3.55 -13.64 -3.04
CA TRP A 52 -4.22 -14.24 -1.87
C TRP A 52 -3.38 -14.06 -0.61
N LYS A 53 -2.09 -14.33 -0.68
CA LYS A 53 -1.17 -14.18 0.45
C LYS A 53 -1.04 -12.73 0.89
N PHE A 54 -1.02 -11.80 -0.07
CA PHE A 54 -1.04 -10.37 0.23
C PHE A 54 -2.35 -9.95 0.91
N ARG A 55 -3.50 -10.46 0.46
CA ARG A 55 -4.79 -10.24 1.13
C ARG A 55 -4.77 -10.73 2.58
N GLU A 56 -4.28 -11.95 2.81
CA GLU A 56 -4.28 -12.57 4.13
C GLU A 56 -3.52 -11.79 5.21
N ILE A 57 -2.60 -10.90 4.81
CA ILE A 57 -1.81 -10.09 5.74
C ILE A 57 -2.33 -8.64 5.90
N ILE A 58 -3.09 -8.12 4.93
CA ILE A 58 -3.64 -6.75 4.93
C ILE A 58 -5.13 -6.65 5.30
N ASP A 59 -5.85 -7.78 5.32
CA ASP A 59 -7.29 -7.79 5.62
C ASP A 59 -7.57 -7.28 7.04
N THR A 60 -8.84 -7.02 7.35
CA THR A 60 -9.26 -6.52 8.67
C THR A 60 -8.73 -7.40 9.79
N ASN A 61 -8.17 -6.79 10.84
CA ASN A 61 -7.53 -7.45 11.99
C ASN A 61 -6.30 -8.32 11.64
N LYS A 62 -5.71 -8.14 10.46
CA LYS A 62 -4.45 -8.80 10.10
C LYS A 62 -3.25 -7.95 10.49
N PRO A 63 -2.03 -8.50 10.48
CA PRO A 63 -0.85 -7.79 10.98
C PRO A 63 -0.62 -6.42 10.31
N TRP A 64 -1.03 -6.24 9.04
CA TRP A 64 -0.88 -4.99 8.30
C TRP A 64 -2.17 -4.17 8.22
N ASP A 65 -3.22 -4.54 8.97
CA ASP A 65 -4.30 -3.62 9.28
C ASP A 65 -3.81 -2.61 10.32
N HIS A 66 -3.23 -1.52 9.83
CA HIS A 66 -2.61 -0.51 10.67
C HIS A 66 -3.62 0.41 11.35
N LYS A 67 -4.88 0.42 10.93
CA LYS A 67 -5.86 1.40 11.43
C LYS A 67 -6.09 1.29 12.94
N PRO A 68 -6.32 0.09 13.52
CA PRO A 68 -6.45 -0.04 14.96
C PRO A 68 -5.14 0.27 15.69
N GLN A 69 -4.00 -0.16 15.13
CA GLN A 69 -2.68 0.07 15.73
C GLN A 69 -2.34 1.57 15.83
N ILE A 70 -2.60 2.34 14.77
CA ILE A 70 -2.37 3.78 14.76
C ILE A 70 -3.34 4.47 15.73
N TRP A 71 -4.59 4.03 15.79
CA TRP A 71 -5.57 4.56 16.74
C TRP A 71 -5.16 4.34 18.20
N ASP A 72 -4.68 3.14 18.53
CA ASP A 72 -4.19 2.79 19.87
C ASP A 72 -2.95 3.60 20.26
N LEU A 73 -2.04 3.85 19.31
CA LEU A 73 -0.80 4.60 19.53
C LEU A 73 -1.02 6.11 19.63
N TYR A 74 -1.97 6.65 18.86
CA TYR A 74 -2.18 8.08 18.70
C TYR A 74 -3.64 8.47 18.92
N PRO A 75 -4.26 8.11 20.05
CA PRO A 75 -5.67 8.37 20.29
C PRO A 75 -5.96 9.87 20.15
N THR A 76 -7.17 10.19 19.69
CA THR A 76 -7.54 11.59 19.39
C THR A 76 -7.59 12.46 20.64
N MET A 77 -7.67 11.85 21.83
CA MET A 77 -7.80 12.51 23.15
C MET A 77 -8.92 13.55 23.20
N GLY A 78 -9.95 13.42 22.34
CA GLY A 78 -11.03 14.39 22.21
C GLY A 78 -10.70 15.63 21.36
N LEU A 79 -9.47 15.73 20.82
CA LEU A 79 -9.03 16.80 19.94
C LEU A 79 -9.38 16.55 18.46
N SER A 80 -9.89 15.37 18.13
CA SER A 80 -10.31 15.04 16.76
C SER A 80 -11.50 14.09 16.73
N THR A 81 -12.19 14.08 15.59
CA THR A 81 -13.18 13.07 15.26
C THR A 81 -12.62 11.64 15.41
N PRO A 82 -13.42 10.65 15.86
CA PRO A 82 -12.94 9.27 16.01
C PRO A 82 -12.31 8.74 14.71
N PHE A 83 -11.15 8.10 14.82
CA PHE A 83 -10.33 7.61 13.71
C PHE A 83 -9.59 8.68 12.88
N TYR A 84 -9.45 9.89 13.41
CA TYR A 84 -8.67 10.99 12.84
C TYR A 84 -7.65 11.49 13.86
N HIS A 85 -6.59 12.11 13.37
CA HIS A 85 -5.66 12.83 14.23
C HIS A 85 -5.52 14.26 13.72
N ARG A 86 -5.39 15.21 14.67
CA ARG A 86 -5.18 16.63 14.40
C ARG A 86 -3.70 16.88 14.19
N TYR A 87 -3.34 17.32 12.99
CA TYR A 87 -1.98 17.70 12.63
C TYR A 87 -1.87 19.20 12.52
N ILE A 88 -0.73 19.75 12.96
CA ILE A 88 -0.38 21.15 12.75
C ILE A 88 0.66 21.19 11.64
N HIS A 89 0.39 21.94 10.59
CA HIS A 89 1.35 22.14 9.50
C HIS A 89 1.21 23.55 8.95
N ASN A 90 2.33 24.26 8.83
CA ASN A 90 2.39 25.68 8.44
C ASN A 90 1.42 26.59 9.24
N GLY A 91 1.31 26.35 10.55
CA GLY A 91 0.46 27.14 11.46
C GLY A 91 -1.05 26.88 11.31
N LYS A 92 -1.46 25.88 10.53
CA LYS A 92 -2.85 25.49 10.32
C LYS A 92 -3.12 24.09 10.86
N TYR A 93 -4.35 23.85 11.27
CA TYR A 93 -4.79 22.59 11.86
C TYR A 93 -5.55 21.76 10.83
N TYR A 94 -5.26 20.47 10.76
CA TYR A 94 -5.87 19.54 9.82
C TYR A 94 -6.32 18.27 10.53
N GLU A 95 -7.53 17.79 10.23
CA GLU A 95 -7.95 16.45 10.63
C GLU A 95 -7.65 15.45 9.51
N ILE A 96 -6.77 14.48 9.79
CA ILE A 96 -6.36 13.46 8.82
C ILE A 96 -6.73 12.08 9.36
N SER A 97 -7.50 11.32 8.58
CA SER A 97 -7.94 9.97 8.96
C SER A 97 -6.79 8.96 9.01
N TYR A 98 -6.82 8.02 9.96
CA TYR A 98 -5.91 6.87 9.98
C TYR A 98 -5.99 5.98 8.74
N ASN A 99 -7.12 6.01 8.03
CA ASN A 99 -7.28 5.34 6.75
C ASN A 99 -6.30 5.86 5.69
N ILE A 100 -6.00 7.17 5.68
CA ILE A 100 -5.09 7.78 4.70
C ILE A 100 -3.69 7.18 4.86
N TRP A 101 -3.16 7.17 6.08
CA TRP A 101 -1.84 6.61 6.37
C TRP A 101 -1.75 5.12 6.01
N SER A 102 -2.77 4.35 6.37
CA SER A 102 -2.83 2.91 6.06
C SER A 102 -2.87 2.64 4.55
N ASN A 103 -3.64 3.43 3.80
CA ASN A 103 -3.76 3.29 2.35
C ASN A 103 -2.50 3.78 1.59
N ILE A 104 -1.81 4.81 2.08
CA ILE A 104 -0.49 5.22 1.56
C ILE A 104 0.53 4.11 1.76
N HIS A 105 0.60 3.54 2.96
CA HIS A 105 1.48 2.42 3.26
C HIS A 105 1.19 1.22 2.35
N PHE A 106 -0.10 0.91 2.19
CA PHE A 106 -0.57 -0.14 1.31
C PHE A 106 -0.09 0.05 -0.14
N GLY A 107 -0.27 1.25 -0.71
CA GLY A 107 0.22 1.55 -2.05
C GLY A 107 1.74 1.42 -2.17
N TYR A 108 2.48 1.98 -1.21
CA TYR A 108 3.94 1.92 -1.19
C TYR A 108 4.45 0.48 -1.18
N ILE A 109 3.94 -0.36 -0.26
CA ILE A 109 4.40 -1.74 -0.17
C ILE A 109 3.97 -2.57 -1.38
N GLY A 110 2.73 -2.41 -1.85
CA GLY A 110 2.24 -3.14 -3.03
C GLY A 110 3.18 -2.95 -4.22
N LYS A 111 3.68 -1.72 -4.41
CA LYS A 111 4.67 -1.42 -5.45
C LYS A 111 6.06 -1.95 -5.12
N ALA A 112 6.50 -1.85 -3.86
CA ALA A 112 7.80 -2.33 -3.41
C ALA A 112 8.01 -3.85 -3.54
N ILE A 113 6.95 -4.64 -3.32
CA ILE A 113 6.98 -6.10 -3.50
C ILE A 113 6.80 -6.52 -4.96
N GLY A 114 6.46 -5.58 -5.85
CA GLY A 114 6.45 -5.80 -7.30
C GLY A 114 5.07 -6.09 -7.89
N PHE A 115 3.98 -5.80 -7.19
CA PHE A 115 2.67 -5.82 -7.85
C PHE A 115 2.57 -4.71 -8.88
N TRP A 116 1.99 -5.03 -10.04
CA TRP A 116 1.64 -4.04 -11.04
C TRP A 116 0.48 -3.19 -10.55
N GLU A 117 0.51 -1.88 -10.78
CA GLU A 117 -0.54 -0.95 -10.36
C GLU A 117 -1.94 -1.38 -10.85
N TRP A 118 -2.03 -1.95 -12.06
CA TRP A 118 -3.29 -2.47 -12.60
C TRP A 118 -3.75 -3.74 -11.88
N LEU A 119 -2.86 -4.56 -11.34
CA LEU A 119 -3.20 -5.78 -10.60
C LEU A 119 -3.69 -5.44 -9.19
N LEU A 120 -3.16 -4.38 -8.58
CA LEU A 120 -3.71 -3.79 -7.36
C LEU A 120 -5.05 -3.09 -7.63
N LYS A 121 -5.24 -2.47 -8.79
CA LYS A 121 -6.52 -1.84 -9.15
C LYS A 121 -7.61 -2.84 -9.60
N LYS A 122 -7.25 -3.95 -10.28
CA LYS A 122 -8.19 -4.99 -10.76
C LYS A 122 -8.31 -6.24 -9.88
N GLY A 123 -7.34 -6.54 -9.01
CA GLY A 123 -7.50 -7.59 -8.00
C GLY A 123 -8.69 -7.32 -7.09
N ALA A 124 -9.05 -6.03 -6.92
CA ALA A 124 -10.29 -5.56 -6.29
C ALA A 124 -11.57 -5.92 -7.04
N ASP A 125 -11.54 -5.97 -8.37
CA ASP A 125 -12.70 -6.36 -9.18
C ASP A 125 -12.88 -7.88 -9.21
N TRP A 126 -11.79 -8.66 -9.15
CA TRP A 126 -11.86 -10.10 -9.37
C TRP A 126 -12.31 -10.88 -8.15
N ALA A 127 -11.98 -10.37 -6.97
CA ALA A 127 -12.54 -10.88 -5.76
C ALA A 127 -13.74 -10.01 -5.40
N LYS A 128 -14.93 -10.57 -5.64
CA LYS A 128 -16.28 -9.97 -5.63
C LYS A 128 -16.70 -9.14 -4.39
N ASN A 129 -15.79 -8.75 -3.50
CA ASN A 129 -16.03 -8.01 -2.26
C ASN A 129 -15.13 -6.75 -2.08
N GLY A 130 -14.57 -6.16 -3.15
CA GLY A 130 -13.87 -4.86 -3.06
C GLY A 130 -12.56 -4.92 -2.26
N PHE A 131 -11.46 -5.31 -2.90
CA PHE A 131 -10.17 -5.47 -2.18
C PHE A 131 -9.43 -4.16 -1.93
N PHE A 132 -9.56 -3.16 -2.80
CA PHE A 132 -8.66 -1.99 -2.80
C PHE A 132 -9.44 -0.71 -3.03
N GLY A 133 -9.81 -0.05 -1.93
CA GLY A 133 -10.31 1.32 -1.95
C GLY A 133 -11.55 1.49 -2.82
N ASP A 134 -12.71 1.11 -2.31
CA ASP A 134 -13.98 1.38 -2.98
C ASP A 134 -14.31 2.89 -2.99
N ASP A 135 -13.72 3.65 -2.06
CA ASP A 135 -13.85 5.10 -1.96
C ASP A 135 -12.76 5.83 -2.80
N PRO A 136 -13.12 6.85 -3.61
CA PRO A 136 -12.15 7.69 -4.33
C PRO A 136 -10.98 8.21 -3.47
N LYS A 137 -11.21 8.52 -2.18
CA LYS A 137 -10.13 8.99 -1.29
C LYS A 137 -9.10 7.90 -0.98
N ASP A 138 -9.55 6.65 -0.90
CA ASP A 138 -8.67 5.51 -0.65
C ASP A 138 -7.77 5.30 -1.87
N LYS A 139 -8.34 5.37 -3.09
CA LYS A 139 -7.56 5.33 -4.34
C LYS A 139 -6.51 6.44 -4.39
N ALA A 140 -6.88 7.67 -4.02
CA ALA A 140 -5.94 8.79 -3.96
C ALA A 140 -4.80 8.55 -2.97
N ALA A 141 -5.09 8.00 -1.79
CA ALA A 141 -4.07 7.64 -0.80
C ALA A 141 -3.14 6.53 -1.30
N ILE A 142 -3.68 5.50 -1.95
CA ILE A 142 -2.90 4.42 -2.57
C ILE A 142 -1.98 4.96 -3.67
N ASP A 143 -2.49 5.84 -4.53
CA ASP A 143 -1.71 6.47 -5.60
C ASP A 143 -0.57 7.34 -5.05
N ILE A 144 -0.76 8.02 -3.91
CA ILE A 144 0.33 8.68 -3.18
C ILE A 144 1.40 7.67 -2.77
N GLY A 145 1.00 6.51 -2.22
CA GLY A 145 1.92 5.42 -1.87
C GLY A 145 2.77 4.97 -3.07
N TYR A 146 2.18 4.84 -4.25
CA TYR A 146 2.90 4.53 -5.48
C TYR A 146 3.91 5.61 -5.88
N GLN A 147 3.52 6.88 -5.77
CA GLN A 147 4.40 8.01 -6.09
C GLN A 147 5.57 8.08 -5.12
N LEU A 148 5.34 7.82 -3.83
CA LEU A 148 6.38 7.78 -2.81
C LEU A 148 7.40 6.68 -3.11
N TYR A 149 6.94 5.50 -3.52
CA TYR A 149 7.87 4.43 -3.91
C TYR A 149 8.71 4.84 -5.13
N ASP A 150 8.09 5.34 -6.19
CA ASP A 150 8.83 5.75 -7.39
C ASP A 150 9.87 6.84 -7.10
N THR A 151 9.50 7.79 -6.26
CA THR A 151 10.33 8.97 -5.96
C THR A 151 11.43 8.65 -4.97
N TYR A 152 11.14 7.87 -3.93
CA TYR A 152 12.00 7.74 -2.76
C TYR A 152 12.59 6.34 -2.52
N LYS A 153 12.26 5.31 -3.32
CA LYS A 153 12.80 3.94 -3.09
C LYS A 153 14.33 3.86 -2.96
N GLU A 154 15.06 4.70 -3.68
CA GLU A 154 16.53 4.75 -3.62
C GLU A 154 17.07 5.69 -2.53
N ASN A 155 16.22 6.57 -1.97
CA ASN A 155 16.62 7.66 -1.07
C ASN A 155 15.70 7.79 0.15
N LEU A 156 15.12 6.69 0.63
CA LEU A 156 14.10 6.70 1.69
C LEU A 156 14.61 7.34 2.99
N LEU A 157 15.92 7.25 3.25
CA LEU A 157 16.56 7.86 4.42
C LEU A 157 16.47 9.40 4.45
N ARG A 158 16.20 10.04 3.30
CA ARG A 158 15.99 11.49 3.19
C ARG A 158 14.52 11.89 3.23
N PHE A 159 13.61 10.92 3.22
CA PHE A 159 12.17 11.18 3.25
C PHE A 159 11.72 11.52 4.68
N THR A 160 11.03 12.64 4.84
CA THR A 160 10.61 13.15 6.15
C THR A 160 9.09 13.12 6.34
N ALA A 161 8.65 13.17 7.60
CA ALA A 161 7.23 13.30 7.93
C ALA A 161 6.63 14.61 7.38
N GLU A 162 7.40 15.71 7.37
CA GLU A 162 6.96 16.98 6.78
C GLU A 162 6.71 16.87 5.27
N GLN A 163 7.61 16.21 4.53
CA GLN A 163 7.42 15.98 3.09
C GLN A 163 6.19 15.10 2.82
N LEU A 164 5.91 14.13 3.70
CA LEU A 164 4.69 13.33 3.60
C LEU A 164 3.44 14.17 3.85
N LEU A 165 3.46 15.03 4.88
CA LEU A 165 2.37 15.97 5.16
C LEU A 165 2.17 16.95 4.00
N ASP A 166 3.24 17.51 3.42
CA ASP A 166 3.16 18.37 2.23
C ASP A 166 2.44 17.67 1.08
N ILE A 167 2.78 16.41 0.80
CA ILE A 167 2.16 15.61 -0.27
C ILE A 167 0.69 15.34 0.03
N ILE A 168 0.36 14.97 1.27
CA ILE A 168 -1.03 14.75 1.71
C ILE A 168 -1.85 16.03 1.56
N LEU A 169 -1.34 17.15 2.05
CA LEU A 169 -2.05 18.43 2.05
C LEU A 169 -2.18 19.04 0.66
N LYS A 170 -1.20 18.81 -0.23
CA LYS A 170 -1.32 19.13 -1.67
C LYS A 170 -2.47 18.35 -2.33
N ASN A 171 -2.79 17.16 -1.83
CA ASN A 171 -3.87 16.29 -2.30
C ASN A 171 -5.13 16.35 -1.42
N LYS A 172 -5.24 17.31 -0.49
CA LYS A 172 -6.29 17.34 0.54
C LYS A 172 -7.72 17.20 0.01
N HIS A 173 -8.02 17.79 -1.14
CA HIS A 173 -9.35 17.70 -1.76
C HIS A 173 -9.70 16.27 -2.19
N ASN A 174 -8.75 15.55 -2.79
CA ASN A 174 -8.93 14.16 -3.21
C ASN A 174 -9.00 13.21 -2.01
N LEU A 175 -8.32 13.57 -0.92
CA LEU A 175 -8.30 12.79 0.32
C LEU A 175 -9.42 13.15 1.31
N ASN A 176 -10.25 14.15 0.99
CA ASN A 176 -11.25 14.71 1.89
C ASN A 176 -10.68 15.15 3.26
N VAL A 177 -9.47 15.71 3.25
CA VAL A 177 -8.82 16.27 4.45
C VAL A 177 -9.35 17.67 4.68
N LYS A 178 -9.77 17.95 5.92
CA LYS A 178 -10.34 19.23 6.32
C LYS A 178 -9.32 20.06 7.10
N GLU A 179 -9.24 21.33 6.76
CA GLU A 179 -8.66 22.35 7.64
C GLU A 179 -9.68 22.62 8.76
N VAL A 180 -9.21 22.66 10.00
CA VAL A 180 -10.04 22.91 11.19
C VAL A 180 -9.51 24.12 11.94
N ASN A 181 -10.37 24.72 12.76
CA ASN A 181 -9.97 25.83 13.61
C ASN A 181 -9.11 25.34 14.78
N ASN A 182 -8.41 26.29 15.39
CA ASN A 182 -7.71 26.08 16.65
C ASN A 182 -8.69 26.25 17.82
N ASP A 183 -9.65 25.33 17.92
CA ASP A 183 -10.62 25.26 19.02
C ASP A 183 -10.20 24.18 20.03
#